data_AF-K9VH55-F1
#
_entry.id   AF-K9VH55-F1
#
_cell.length_a   1.000
_cell.length_b   1.000
_cell.length_c   1.000
_cell.angle_alpha   90.00
_cell.angle_beta   90.00
_cell.angle_gamma   90.00
#
_symmetry.space_group_name_H-M   'P 1'
#
loop_
_entity.id
_entity.type
_entity.pdbx_description
1 polymer ?
#
loop_
_entity_poly.entity_id
_entity_poly.type
_entity_poly.pdbx_seq_one_letter_code
_entity_poly.pdbx_strand_id
1 'polypeptide(L)'
;MTYLETAAKFYSDVAETPQLGLCCVQSSPLQLPGLKIPQQMQEMNYGCGTTVHAAELVGNPFVLYVGVGGGLEALQFAYFSRHEGAIIAVDPVPAMREAAARNLQIAAHENDWFDASFVEICEGDAFALPVPDASVDVVAQNCLFNIFEPADLAKALKETYRVLKPGGRLLMSDPIATRPVPQHLKQDERLRALCLSGALTYAEYVQHLVDVGFGQVEVRARRPYRLLDKHNYQLDADLLLESLDSVSFKVDVPDDGACIFTGKTAIYTGSEELFDDGAGHVLQRGVPAAVCDKTAGKLGGLMPDRVLITDSTWHYNGGGCC
;
A
#
# COMPACT_ATOMS: atom_id res chain seq x y z
N MET A 1 -10.73 -23.12 14.54
CA MET A 1 -10.04 -22.56 13.37
C MET A 1 -9.17 -21.44 13.87
N THR A 2 -7.98 -21.25 13.30
CA THR A 2 -7.17 -20.05 13.54
C THR A 2 -7.72 -18.88 12.72
N TYR A 3 -7.33 -17.65 13.05
CA TYR A 3 -7.75 -16.48 12.25
C TYR A 3 -7.33 -16.58 10.77
N LEU A 4 -6.19 -17.21 10.47
CA LEU A 4 -5.71 -17.47 9.11
C LEU A 4 -6.57 -18.51 8.39
N GLU A 5 -6.98 -19.59 9.08
CA GLU A 5 -7.90 -20.57 8.52
C GLU A 5 -9.29 -19.95 8.25
N THR A 6 -9.76 -19.10 9.15
CA THR A 6 -11.00 -18.34 8.97
C THR A 6 -10.91 -17.40 7.76
N ALA A 7 -9.80 -16.68 7.60
CA ALA A 7 -9.55 -15.85 6.42
C ALA A 7 -9.48 -16.69 5.14
N ALA A 8 -8.70 -17.77 5.12
CA ALA A 8 -8.54 -18.64 3.96
C ALA A 8 -9.88 -19.25 3.51
N LYS A 9 -10.71 -19.70 4.47
CA LYS A 9 -12.07 -20.19 4.19
C LYS A 9 -12.93 -19.09 3.57
N PHE A 10 -12.93 -17.91 4.19
CA PHE A 10 -13.71 -16.77 3.71
C PHE A 10 -13.31 -16.36 2.28
N TYR A 11 -12.01 -16.26 2.00
CA TYR A 11 -11.51 -15.98 0.66
C TYR A 11 -11.76 -17.12 -0.34
N SER A 12 -11.77 -18.37 0.09
CA SER A 12 -12.20 -19.49 -0.76
C SER A 12 -13.67 -19.32 -1.18
N ASP A 13 -14.56 -18.98 -0.23
CA ASP A 13 -15.99 -18.81 -0.50
C ASP A 13 -16.24 -17.66 -1.50
N VAL A 14 -15.56 -16.52 -1.34
CA VAL A 14 -15.71 -15.37 -2.26
C VAL A 14 -15.00 -15.57 -3.61
N ALA A 15 -14.10 -16.55 -3.74
CA ALA A 15 -13.52 -16.94 -5.03
C ALA A 15 -14.55 -17.57 -5.95
N GLU A 16 -15.45 -18.35 -5.37
CA GLU A 16 -16.51 -19.07 -6.07
C GLU A 16 -17.75 -18.20 -6.27
N THR A 17 -18.12 -17.44 -5.23
CA THR A 17 -19.29 -16.56 -5.25
C THR A 17 -18.88 -15.14 -4.87
N PRO A 18 -18.47 -14.31 -5.84
CA PRO A 18 -18.02 -12.95 -5.57
C PRO A 18 -19.06 -12.14 -4.81
N GLN A 19 -18.66 -11.56 -3.68
CA GLN A 19 -19.52 -10.67 -2.90
C GLN A 19 -19.23 -9.23 -3.28
N LEU A 20 -20.11 -8.67 -4.13
CA LEU A 20 -20.08 -7.25 -4.46
C LEU A 20 -20.22 -6.41 -3.18
N GLY A 21 -19.26 -5.51 -2.95
CA GLY A 21 -19.26 -4.62 -1.78
C GLY A 21 -18.68 -5.22 -0.49
N LEU A 22 -17.91 -6.32 -0.60
CA LEU A 22 -17.09 -6.83 0.51
C LEU A 22 -16.23 -5.70 1.11
N CYS A 23 -15.59 -4.94 0.22
CA CYS A 23 -14.98 -3.65 0.49
C CYS A 23 -15.98 -2.53 0.21
N CYS A 24 -16.13 -1.61 1.17
CA CYS A 24 -17.11 -0.52 1.10
C CYS A 24 -16.82 0.51 0.00
N VAL A 25 -15.60 0.51 -0.55
CA VAL A 25 -15.17 1.46 -1.57
C VAL A 25 -15.01 0.70 -2.87
N GLN A 26 -15.94 0.87 -3.80
CA GLN A 26 -15.72 0.47 -5.18
C GLN A 26 -14.74 1.47 -5.79
N SER A 27 -13.45 1.10 -5.88
CA SER A 27 -12.50 1.85 -6.68
C SER A 27 -12.78 1.58 -8.15
N SER A 28 -12.91 2.65 -8.94
CA SER A 28 -12.94 2.50 -10.39
C SER A 28 -11.57 1.99 -10.84
N PRO A 29 -11.49 0.90 -11.61
CA PRO A 29 -10.21 0.41 -12.11
C PRO A 29 -9.55 1.49 -12.96
N LEU A 30 -8.21 1.53 -12.91
CA LEU A 30 -7.40 2.44 -13.69
C LEU A 30 -7.75 2.31 -15.18
N GLN A 31 -8.11 3.43 -15.81
CA GLN A 31 -8.45 3.50 -17.23
C GLN A 31 -7.19 3.88 -18.01
N LEU A 32 -6.47 2.89 -18.53
CA LEU A 32 -5.30 3.11 -19.39
C LEU A 32 -5.63 2.79 -20.86
N PRO A 33 -4.99 3.47 -21.82
CA PRO A 33 -5.21 3.19 -23.24
C PRO A 33 -5.04 1.71 -23.60
N GLY A 34 -6.11 1.08 -24.07
CA GLY A 34 -6.11 -0.33 -24.47
C GLY A 34 -6.20 -1.34 -23.32
N LEU A 35 -6.18 -0.90 -22.05
CA LEU A 35 -6.43 -1.76 -20.89
C LEU A 35 -7.94 -1.94 -20.71
N LYS A 36 -8.41 -3.17 -20.86
CA LYS A 36 -9.76 -3.62 -20.50
C LYS A 36 -9.65 -4.55 -19.30
N ILE A 37 -10.39 -4.24 -18.25
CA ILE A 37 -10.48 -5.09 -17.06
C ILE A 37 -11.70 -6.01 -17.22
N PRO A 38 -11.51 -7.34 -17.32
CA PRO A 38 -12.61 -8.29 -17.38
C PRO A 38 -13.61 -8.08 -16.23
N GLN A 39 -14.90 -8.25 -16.50
CA GLN A 39 -15.95 -8.03 -15.51
C GLN A 39 -15.74 -8.86 -14.24
N GLN A 40 -15.31 -10.12 -14.38
CA GLN A 40 -15.06 -11.02 -13.25
C GLN A 40 -13.96 -10.48 -12.31
N MET A 41 -12.93 -9.81 -12.86
CA MET A 41 -11.90 -9.18 -12.03
C MET A 41 -12.47 -8.02 -11.22
N GLN A 42 -13.42 -7.25 -11.79
CA GLN A 42 -14.06 -6.13 -11.10
C GLN A 42 -14.98 -6.60 -9.98
N GLU A 43 -15.71 -7.70 -10.21
CA GLU A 43 -16.59 -8.32 -9.20
C GLU A 43 -15.80 -8.93 -8.03
N MET A 44 -14.53 -9.28 -8.27
CA MET A 44 -13.59 -9.82 -7.29
C MET A 44 -12.58 -8.77 -6.76
N ASN A 45 -12.88 -7.48 -6.92
CA ASN A 45 -12.04 -6.40 -6.39
C ASN A 45 -12.36 -6.15 -4.90
N TYR A 46 -11.55 -6.72 -4.02
CA TYR A 46 -11.64 -6.57 -2.56
C TYR A 46 -10.58 -5.61 -2.01
N GLY A 47 -10.15 -4.64 -2.82
CA GLY A 47 -9.22 -3.60 -2.39
C GLY A 47 -9.90 -2.43 -1.70
N CYS A 48 -9.12 -1.69 -0.93
CA CYS A 48 -9.52 -0.47 -0.20
C CYS A 48 -9.07 0.84 -0.90
N GLY A 49 -8.20 0.70 -1.89
CA GLY A 49 -7.54 1.77 -2.63
C GLY A 49 -6.85 1.18 -3.86
N THR A 50 -5.68 1.71 -4.22
CA THR A 50 -4.87 1.16 -5.32
C THR A 50 -3.40 1.11 -4.93
N THR A 51 -2.71 0.07 -5.36
CA THR A 51 -1.25 -0.03 -5.24
C THR A 51 -0.55 0.37 -6.55
N VAL A 52 -1.30 0.65 -7.62
CA VAL A 52 -0.76 0.87 -8.97
C VAL A 52 -0.44 2.35 -9.16
N HIS A 53 0.77 2.73 -8.75
CA HIS A 53 1.29 4.08 -8.92
C HIS A 53 2.23 4.14 -10.13
N ALA A 54 1.80 4.76 -11.24
CA ALA A 54 2.55 4.77 -12.50
C ALA A 54 3.99 5.28 -12.39
N ALA A 55 4.24 6.28 -11.52
CA ALA A 55 5.59 6.80 -11.25
C ALA A 55 6.54 5.74 -10.67
N GLU A 56 5.99 4.76 -9.95
CA GLU A 56 6.74 3.67 -9.33
C GLU A 56 6.89 2.46 -10.24
N LEU A 57 6.28 2.49 -11.43
CA LEU A 57 6.27 1.37 -12.38
C LEU A 57 7.04 1.69 -13.67
N VAL A 58 7.84 2.75 -13.65
CA VAL A 58 8.71 3.12 -14.76
C VAL A 58 9.85 2.10 -14.95
N GLY A 59 10.23 1.88 -16.21
CA GLY A 59 11.40 1.06 -16.55
C GLY A 59 11.16 -0.46 -16.60
N ASN A 60 9.91 -0.92 -16.66
CA ASN A 60 9.54 -2.35 -16.66
C ASN A 60 10.07 -3.11 -15.42
N PRO A 61 9.67 -2.72 -14.19
CA PRO A 61 10.14 -3.41 -12.99
C PRO A 61 9.64 -4.86 -12.90
N PHE A 62 10.39 -5.71 -12.20
CA PHE A 62 9.87 -6.96 -11.66
C PHE A 62 9.02 -6.67 -10.42
N VAL A 63 7.79 -7.17 -10.43
CA VAL A 63 6.78 -6.92 -9.39
C VAL A 63 6.40 -8.23 -8.71
N LEU A 64 6.47 -8.27 -7.39
CA LEU A 64 5.85 -9.31 -6.58
C LEU A 64 4.54 -8.79 -6.00
N TYR A 65 3.41 -9.37 -6.37
CA TYR A 65 2.09 -9.01 -5.86
C TYR A 65 1.58 -10.07 -4.87
N VAL A 66 1.34 -9.66 -3.62
CA VAL A 66 0.95 -10.55 -2.52
C VAL A 66 -0.55 -10.43 -2.26
N GLY A 67 -1.28 -11.54 -2.46
CA GLY A 67 -2.75 -11.58 -2.45
C GLY A 67 -3.32 -11.29 -3.84
N VAL A 68 -3.19 -12.25 -4.77
CA VAL A 68 -3.58 -12.07 -6.18
C VAL A 68 -5.07 -11.71 -6.35
N GLY A 69 -5.93 -12.19 -5.45
CA GLY A 69 -7.38 -12.00 -5.54
C GLY A 69 -7.92 -12.44 -6.90
N GLY A 70 -8.76 -11.61 -7.53
CA GLY A 70 -9.26 -11.87 -8.89
C GLY A 70 -8.26 -11.66 -10.03
N GLY A 71 -7.03 -11.19 -9.75
CA GLY A 71 -6.00 -10.89 -10.76
C GLY A 71 -6.01 -9.46 -11.32
N LEU A 72 -6.82 -8.56 -10.77
CA LEU A 72 -7.00 -7.19 -11.28
C LEU A 72 -5.71 -6.37 -11.26
N GLU A 73 -5.08 -6.22 -10.08
CA GLU A 73 -3.85 -5.42 -9.97
C GLU A 73 -2.67 -6.11 -10.66
N ALA A 74 -2.62 -7.45 -10.69
CA ALA A 74 -1.61 -8.19 -11.46
C ALA A 74 -1.67 -7.84 -12.96
N LEU A 75 -2.87 -7.77 -13.55
CA LEU A 75 -3.06 -7.31 -14.93
C LEU A 75 -2.63 -5.84 -15.10
N GLN A 76 -2.95 -4.99 -14.13
CA GLN A 76 -2.54 -3.58 -14.15
C GLN A 76 -1.02 -3.41 -14.06
N PHE A 77 -0.32 -4.19 -13.24
CA PHE A 77 1.14 -4.18 -13.19
C PHE A 77 1.75 -4.67 -14.50
N ALA A 78 1.20 -5.73 -15.10
CA ALA A 78 1.65 -6.24 -16.40
C ALA A 78 1.49 -5.19 -17.52
N TYR A 79 0.57 -4.23 -17.39
CA TYR A 79 0.48 -3.11 -18.33
C TYR A 79 1.77 -2.28 -18.38
N PHE A 80 2.43 -2.09 -17.23
CA PHE A 80 3.68 -1.33 -17.09
C PHE A 80 4.94 -2.18 -17.30
N SER A 81 4.84 -3.50 -17.16
CA SER A 81 5.95 -4.45 -17.38
C SER A 81 5.49 -5.58 -18.31
N ARG A 82 5.69 -5.41 -19.62
CA ARG A 82 5.18 -6.31 -20.67
C ARG A 82 6.22 -7.33 -21.13
N HIS A 83 6.72 -8.13 -20.21
CA HIS A 83 7.62 -9.24 -20.52
C HIS A 83 7.29 -10.46 -19.66
N GLU A 84 7.71 -11.63 -20.13
CA GLU A 84 7.51 -12.91 -19.44
C GLU A 84 8.04 -12.85 -18.00
N GLY A 85 7.24 -13.37 -17.06
CA GLY A 85 7.58 -13.44 -15.63
C GLY A 85 7.77 -12.09 -14.95
N ALA A 86 7.33 -10.98 -15.55
CA ALA A 86 7.47 -9.66 -14.95
C ALA A 86 6.74 -9.54 -13.61
N ILE A 87 5.57 -10.19 -13.51
CA ILE A 87 4.71 -10.15 -12.35
C ILE A 87 4.66 -11.54 -11.72
N ILE A 88 5.14 -11.66 -10.49
CA ILE A 88 4.95 -12.85 -9.67
C ILE A 88 3.80 -12.55 -8.72
N ALA A 89 2.68 -13.23 -8.86
CA ALA A 89 1.51 -13.05 -8.02
C ALA A 89 1.33 -14.25 -7.09
N VAL A 90 1.34 -14.01 -5.78
CA VAL A 90 1.28 -15.06 -4.77
C VAL A 90 -0.04 -15.00 -4.01
N ASP A 91 -0.59 -16.16 -3.68
CA ASP A 91 -1.78 -16.24 -2.83
C ASP A 91 -1.81 -17.60 -2.13
N PRO A 92 -2.16 -17.69 -0.83
CA PRO A 92 -2.22 -18.97 -0.14
C PRO A 92 -3.47 -19.78 -0.51
N VAL A 93 -4.55 -19.15 -1.00
CA VAL A 93 -5.84 -19.80 -1.24
C VAL A 93 -5.91 -20.39 -2.66
N PRO A 94 -6.00 -21.73 -2.82
CA PRO A 94 -6.03 -22.36 -4.15
C PRO A 94 -7.16 -21.85 -5.05
N ALA A 95 -8.37 -21.69 -4.49
CA ALA A 95 -9.53 -21.20 -5.24
C ALA A 95 -9.32 -19.78 -5.80
N MET A 96 -8.57 -18.91 -5.08
CA MET A 96 -8.20 -17.58 -5.56
C MET A 96 -7.18 -17.64 -6.69
N ARG A 97 -6.14 -18.48 -6.56
CA ARG A 97 -5.17 -18.70 -7.64
C ARG A 97 -5.83 -19.19 -8.92
N GLU A 98 -6.75 -20.15 -8.81
CA GLU A 98 -7.50 -20.68 -9.94
C GLU A 98 -8.41 -19.60 -10.59
N ALA A 99 -9.08 -18.78 -9.77
CA ALA A 99 -9.91 -17.68 -10.26
C ALA A 99 -9.07 -16.63 -11.00
N ALA A 100 -7.95 -16.20 -10.42
CA ALA A 100 -7.01 -15.28 -11.06
C ALA A 100 -6.48 -15.83 -12.39
N ALA A 101 -6.09 -17.11 -12.43
CA ALA A 101 -5.60 -17.74 -13.65
C ALA A 101 -6.66 -17.73 -14.76
N ARG A 102 -7.91 -18.10 -14.45
CA ARG A 102 -9.02 -18.02 -15.42
C ARG A 102 -9.26 -16.60 -15.89
N ASN A 103 -9.26 -15.64 -14.98
CA ASN A 103 -9.51 -14.23 -15.30
C ASN A 103 -8.39 -13.64 -16.17
N LEU A 104 -7.13 -13.98 -15.93
CA LEU A 104 -6.01 -13.53 -16.77
C LEU A 104 -6.08 -14.10 -18.19
N GLN A 105 -6.58 -15.32 -18.37
CA GLN A 105 -6.85 -15.85 -19.72
C GLN A 105 -7.93 -15.05 -20.44
N ILE A 106 -9.00 -14.65 -19.75
CA ILE A 106 -10.02 -13.74 -20.30
C ILE A 106 -9.37 -12.40 -20.68
N ALA A 107 -8.53 -11.84 -19.79
CA ALA A 107 -7.82 -10.60 -20.05
C ALA A 107 -6.95 -10.69 -21.32
N ALA A 108 -6.26 -11.81 -21.55
CA ALA A 108 -5.44 -12.02 -22.74
C ALA A 108 -6.26 -12.07 -24.04
N HIS A 109 -7.53 -12.49 -23.98
CA HIS A 109 -8.44 -12.42 -25.12
C HIS A 109 -9.01 -11.01 -25.35
N GLU A 110 -9.17 -10.21 -24.29
CA GLU A 110 -9.78 -8.87 -24.37
C GLU A 110 -8.78 -7.75 -24.66
N ASN A 111 -7.49 -8.00 -24.41
CA ASN A 111 -6.38 -7.06 -24.48
C ASN A 111 -5.28 -7.56 -25.43
N ASP A 112 -5.20 -7.02 -26.65
CA ASP A 112 -4.21 -7.42 -27.68
C ASP A 112 -2.74 -7.26 -27.25
N TRP A 113 -2.48 -6.47 -26.20
CA TRP A 113 -1.13 -6.22 -25.69
C TRP A 113 -0.71 -7.15 -24.55
N PHE A 114 -1.66 -7.87 -23.94
CA PHE A 114 -1.43 -8.66 -22.74
C PHE A 114 -1.19 -10.12 -23.13
N ASP A 115 -0.06 -10.66 -22.70
CA ASP A 115 0.23 -12.09 -22.75
C ASP A 115 0.14 -12.65 -21.32
N ALA A 116 -0.56 -13.77 -21.14
CA ALA A 116 -0.70 -14.39 -19.83
C ALA A 116 0.65 -14.81 -19.22
N SER A 117 1.69 -15.02 -20.04
CA SER A 117 3.07 -15.29 -19.57
C SER A 117 3.71 -14.12 -18.82
N PHE A 118 3.14 -12.91 -18.89
CA PHE A 118 3.64 -11.77 -18.10
C PHE A 118 3.38 -11.93 -16.60
N VAL A 119 2.43 -12.81 -16.23
CA VAL A 119 2.03 -13.03 -14.84
C VAL A 119 2.20 -14.50 -14.47
N GLU A 120 3.10 -14.77 -13.54
CA GLU A 120 3.26 -16.08 -12.90
C GLU A 120 2.45 -16.12 -11.60
N ILE A 121 1.47 -17.02 -11.51
CA ILE A 121 0.72 -17.25 -10.27
C ILE A 121 1.38 -18.38 -9.48
N CYS A 122 1.76 -18.10 -8.24
CA CYS A 122 2.42 -19.05 -7.36
C CYS A 122 1.64 -19.29 -6.06
N GLU A 123 1.75 -20.50 -5.52
CA GLU A 123 1.39 -20.76 -4.14
C GLU A 123 2.43 -20.15 -3.20
N GLY A 124 1.96 -19.44 -2.18
CA GLY A 124 2.81 -18.84 -1.17
C GLY A 124 1.99 -17.93 -0.25
N ASP A 125 2.54 -17.63 0.91
CA ASP A 125 1.98 -16.64 1.83
C ASP A 125 2.98 -15.50 2.06
N ALA A 126 2.55 -14.48 2.79
CA ALA A 126 3.39 -13.32 3.06
C ALA A 126 4.56 -13.63 4.03
N PHE A 127 4.58 -14.79 4.69
CA PHE A 127 5.59 -15.14 5.70
C PHE A 127 6.81 -15.84 5.09
N ALA A 128 6.64 -16.48 3.93
CA ALA A 128 7.70 -17.12 3.16
C ALA A 128 7.46 -16.92 1.66
N LEU A 129 7.91 -15.78 1.13
CA LEU A 129 7.69 -15.40 -0.27
C LEU A 129 8.58 -16.27 -1.18
N PRO A 130 8.04 -16.85 -2.26
CA PRO A 130 8.72 -17.82 -3.11
C PRO A 130 9.71 -17.17 -4.10
N VAL A 131 10.43 -16.15 -3.66
CA VAL A 131 11.45 -15.45 -4.47
C VAL A 131 12.75 -15.22 -3.66
N PRO A 132 13.91 -15.13 -4.33
CA PRO A 132 15.19 -14.91 -3.66
C PRO A 132 15.28 -13.56 -2.93
N ASP A 133 16.32 -13.42 -2.11
CA ASP A 133 16.67 -12.14 -1.51
C ASP A 133 16.99 -11.11 -2.60
N ALA A 134 16.57 -9.87 -2.38
CA ALA A 134 16.90 -8.73 -3.26
C ALA A 134 16.69 -9.01 -4.76
N SER A 135 15.58 -9.67 -5.12
CA SER A 135 15.30 -10.10 -6.49
C SER A 135 14.26 -9.25 -7.20
N VAL A 136 13.38 -8.56 -6.49
CA VAL A 136 12.28 -7.76 -7.08
C VAL A 136 12.44 -6.26 -6.85
N ASP A 137 11.96 -5.47 -7.81
CA ASP A 137 12.03 -4.00 -7.76
C ASP A 137 10.85 -3.42 -6.95
N VAL A 138 9.70 -4.09 -7.03
CA VAL A 138 8.44 -3.69 -6.39
C VAL A 138 7.83 -4.89 -5.68
N VAL A 139 7.38 -4.68 -4.46
CA VAL A 139 6.40 -5.56 -3.80
C VAL A 139 5.10 -4.78 -3.67
N ALA A 140 3.96 -5.39 -3.94
CA ALA A 140 2.67 -4.76 -3.79
C ALA A 140 1.69 -5.65 -3.01
N GLN A 141 0.84 -5.04 -2.20
CA GLN A 141 -0.27 -5.72 -1.53
C GLN A 141 -1.43 -4.73 -1.32
N ASN A 142 -2.66 -5.20 -1.49
CA ASN A 142 -3.86 -4.41 -1.25
C ASN A 142 -4.73 -5.11 -0.22
N CYS A 143 -4.99 -4.45 0.91
CA CYS A 143 -5.89 -4.90 1.95
C CYS A 143 -5.49 -6.25 2.59
N LEU A 144 -4.18 -6.56 2.68
CA LEU A 144 -3.67 -7.84 3.22
C LEU A 144 -3.25 -7.76 4.68
N PHE A 145 -2.47 -6.74 5.07
CA PHE A 145 -1.77 -6.74 6.36
C PHE A 145 -2.71 -6.64 7.57
N ASN A 146 -3.90 -6.11 7.37
CA ASN A 146 -4.94 -6.03 8.40
C ASN A 146 -5.56 -7.39 8.77
N ILE A 147 -5.29 -8.44 8.01
CA ILE A 147 -5.64 -9.80 8.42
C ILE A 147 -4.69 -10.24 9.54
N PHE A 148 -3.41 -9.88 9.46
CA PHE A 148 -2.38 -10.42 10.35
C PHE A 148 -2.47 -9.89 11.78
N GLU A 149 -2.14 -10.77 12.73
CA GLU A 149 -1.80 -10.35 14.09
C GLU A 149 -0.40 -9.68 14.12
N PRO A 150 -0.09 -8.86 15.13
CA PRO A 150 1.14 -8.05 15.12
C PRO A 150 2.44 -8.83 14.89
N ALA A 151 2.56 -10.05 15.44
CA ALA A 151 3.75 -10.89 15.25
C ALA A 151 3.88 -11.40 13.81
N ASP A 152 2.75 -11.69 13.16
CA ASP A 152 2.71 -12.18 11.78
C ASP A 152 2.87 -11.03 10.79
N LEU A 153 2.34 -9.83 11.10
CA LEU A 153 2.62 -8.60 10.36
C LEU A 153 4.13 -8.31 10.32
N ALA A 154 4.81 -8.42 11.46
CA ALA A 154 6.25 -8.21 11.53
C ALA A 154 7.03 -9.23 10.69
N LYS A 155 6.58 -10.49 10.60
CA LYS A 155 7.17 -11.49 9.70
C LYS A 155 6.94 -11.13 8.24
N ALA A 156 5.70 -10.78 7.87
CA ALA A 156 5.33 -10.41 6.51
C ALA A 156 6.11 -9.20 5.99
N LEU A 157 6.28 -8.17 6.84
CA LEU A 157 7.09 -7.01 6.52
C LEU A 157 8.58 -7.36 6.37
N LYS A 158 9.13 -8.22 7.24
CA LYS A 158 10.53 -8.68 7.13
C LYS A 158 10.76 -9.44 5.83
N GLU A 159 9.82 -10.28 5.45
CA GLU A 159 9.90 -11.07 4.22
C GLU A 159 9.78 -10.18 2.98
N THR A 160 8.86 -9.21 3.02
CA THR A 160 8.77 -8.14 2.00
C THR A 160 10.09 -7.38 1.87
N TYR A 161 10.71 -7.01 2.99
CA TYR A 161 11.98 -6.31 3.00
C TYR A 161 13.13 -7.18 2.45
N ARG A 162 13.14 -8.49 2.75
CA ARG A 162 14.14 -9.45 2.27
C ARG A 162 14.17 -9.50 0.74
N VAL A 163 13.01 -9.64 0.11
CA VAL A 163 12.90 -9.86 -1.35
C VAL A 163 13.14 -8.60 -2.18
N LEU A 164 12.91 -7.41 -1.61
CA LEU A 164 13.16 -6.15 -2.29
C LEU A 164 14.65 -5.91 -2.55
N LYS A 165 15.01 -5.49 -3.77
CA LYS A 165 16.33 -4.93 -4.07
C LYS A 165 16.62 -3.68 -3.22
N PRO A 166 17.89 -3.32 -2.96
CA PRO A 166 18.22 -1.98 -2.49
C PRO A 166 17.63 -0.91 -3.44
N GLY A 167 16.94 0.08 -2.89
CA GLY A 167 16.17 1.07 -3.66
C GLY A 167 14.82 0.57 -4.20
N GLY A 168 14.47 -0.70 -3.98
CA GLY A 168 13.13 -1.24 -4.26
C GLY A 168 12.08 -0.64 -3.34
N ARG A 169 10.79 -0.82 -3.69
CA ARG A 169 9.67 -0.22 -2.94
C ARG A 169 8.53 -1.19 -2.66
N LEU A 170 7.92 -1.04 -1.50
CA LEU A 170 6.62 -1.62 -1.16
C LEU A 170 5.51 -0.63 -1.51
N LEU A 171 4.60 -1.02 -2.40
CA LEU A 171 3.37 -0.32 -2.72
C LEU A 171 2.23 -0.95 -1.91
N MET A 172 1.53 -0.16 -1.10
CA MET A 172 0.45 -0.71 -0.29
C MET A 172 -0.76 0.20 -0.23
N SER A 173 -1.92 -0.42 -0.10
CA SER A 173 -3.20 0.20 0.22
C SER A 173 -3.85 -0.61 1.32
N ASP A 174 -4.04 -0.04 2.50
CA ASP A 174 -4.58 -0.78 3.66
C ASP A 174 -5.48 0.07 4.56
N PRO A 175 -6.47 -0.53 5.24
CA PRO A 175 -7.22 0.15 6.28
C PRO A 175 -6.33 0.55 7.47
N ILE A 176 -6.49 1.78 7.92
CA ILE A 176 -5.98 2.30 9.18
C ILE A 176 -7.15 2.77 10.04
N ALA A 177 -6.97 2.76 11.35
CA ALA A 177 -7.97 3.22 12.30
C ALA A 177 -7.61 4.61 12.84
N THR A 178 -8.61 5.48 13.00
CA THR A 178 -8.42 6.81 13.62
C THR A 178 -8.04 6.74 15.11
N ARG A 179 -8.28 5.60 15.76
CA ARG A 179 -7.88 5.26 17.13
C ARG A 179 -7.74 3.74 17.27
N PRO A 180 -7.06 3.23 18.31
CA PRO A 180 -6.91 1.78 18.49
C PRO A 180 -8.26 1.04 18.48
N VAL A 181 -8.31 -0.03 17.67
CA VAL A 181 -9.47 -0.93 17.62
C VAL A 181 -9.61 -1.68 18.97
N PRO A 182 -10.80 -1.70 19.60
CA PRO A 182 -11.01 -2.42 20.86
C PRO A 182 -10.76 -3.92 20.77
N GLN A 183 -10.36 -4.51 21.90
CA GLN A 183 -9.92 -5.90 21.94
C GLN A 183 -10.99 -6.90 21.54
N HIS A 184 -12.26 -6.67 21.90
CA HIS A 184 -13.36 -7.57 21.54
C HIS A 184 -13.58 -7.66 20.03
N LEU A 185 -13.35 -6.56 19.29
CA LEU A 185 -13.40 -6.59 17.83
C LEU A 185 -12.16 -7.27 17.24
N LYS A 186 -10.97 -7.04 17.80
CA LYS A 186 -9.71 -7.68 17.36
C LYS A 186 -9.75 -9.21 17.46
N GLN A 187 -10.52 -9.73 18.43
CA GLN A 187 -10.75 -11.16 18.68
C GLN A 187 -11.84 -11.77 17.80
N ASP A 188 -12.60 -10.96 17.06
CA ASP A 188 -13.55 -11.44 16.07
C ASP A 188 -12.81 -11.78 14.77
N GLU A 189 -12.59 -13.07 14.54
CA GLU A 189 -11.88 -13.61 13.38
C GLU A 189 -12.58 -13.28 12.05
N ARG A 190 -13.91 -13.13 12.06
CA ARG A 190 -14.68 -12.77 10.86
C ARG A 190 -14.45 -11.30 10.51
N LEU A 191 -14.51 -10.40 11.50
CA LEU A 191 -14.18 -9.00 11.28
C LEU A 191 -12.72 -8.81 10.85
N ARG A 192 -11.82 -9.68 11.33
CA ARG A 192 -10.42 -9.69 10.92
C ARG A 192 -10.26 -10.13 9.46
N ALA A 193 -10.94 -11.20 9.04
CA ALA A 193 -10.96 -11.64 7.64
C ALA A 193 -11.56 -10.58 6.68
N LEU A 194 -12.42 -9.70 7.19
CA LEU A 194 -12.99 -8.56 6.44
C LEU A 194 -12.09 -7.30 6.47
N CYS A 195 -10.88 -7.38 7.04
CA CYS A 195 -9.95 -6.27 7.24
C CYS A 195 -10.55 -5.10 8.03
N LEU A 196 -11.46 -5.38 8.97
CA LEU A 196 -12.15 -4.36 9.77
C LEU A 196 -11.59 -4.22 11.18
N SER A 197 -11.10 -5.30 11.77
CA SER A 197 -10.68 -5.29 13.18
C SER A 197 -9.16 -5.33 13.40
N GLY A 198 -8.37 -5.64 12.37
CA GLY A 198 -6.91 -5.62 12.45
C GLY A 198 -6.27 -4.25 12.19
N ALA A 199 -7.06 -3.25 11.80
CA ALA A 199 -6.61 -1.88 11.50
C ALA A 199 -5.76 -1.27 12.62
N LEU A 200 -4.52 -0.94 12.28
CA LEU A 200 -3.61 -0.17 13.11
C LEU A 200 -3.86 1.33 12.95
N THR A 201 -3.45 2.13 13.91
CA THR A 201 -3.39 3.59 13.71
C THR A 201 -2.30 3.94 12.71
N TYR A 202 -2.40 5.10 12.06
CA TYR A 202 -1.38 5.61 11.14
C TYR A 202 0.03 5.57 11.75
N ALA A 203 0.17 6.02 13.01
CA ALA A 203 1.46 6.08 13.70
C ALA A 203 2.04 4.68 13.94
N GLU A 204 1.23 3.73 14.42
CA GLU A 204 1.65 2.33 14.61
C GLU A 204 2.07 1.71 13.28
N TYR A 205 1.27 1.93 12.22
CA TYR A 205 1.53 1.36 10.90
C TYR A 205 2.86 1.87 10.32
N VAL A 206 3.07 3.19 10.32
CA VAL A 206 4.33 3.78 9.86
C VAL A 206 5.51 3.29 10.69
N GLN A 207 5.35 3.16 12.01
CA GLN A 207 6.41 2.65 12.87
C GLN A 207 6.80 1.21 12.49
N HIS A 208 5.84 0.33 12.21
CA HIS A 208 6.15 -1.04 11.76
C HIS A 208 6.97 -1.07 10.45
N LEU A 209 6.72 -0.15 9.52
CA LEU A 209 7.52 -0.01 8.30
C LEU A 209 8.94 0.46 8.61
N VAL A 210 9.09 1.43 9.50
CA VAL A 210 10.42 1.94 9.88
C VAL A 210 11.21 0.88 10.65
N ASP A 211 10.57 0.16 11.57
CA ASP A 211 11.19 -0.88 12.40
C ASP A 211 11.77 -2.05 11.58
N VAL A 212 11.16 -2.34 10.41
CA VAL A 212 11.71 -3.36 9.50
C VAL A 212 12.87 -2.83 8.65
N GLY A 213 13.01 -1.51 8.51
CA GLY A 213 14.14 -0.86 7.86
C GLY A 213 13.80 0.00 6.64
N PHE A 214 12.53 0.34 6.40
CA PHE A 214 12.17 1.30 5.35
C PHE A 214 12.58 2.72 5.78
N GLY A 215 13.65 3.26 5.19
CA GLY A 215 14.17 4.61 5.50
C GLY A 215 13.32 5.75 4.97
N GLN A 216 12.40 5.49 4.04
CA GLN A 216 11.50 6.49 3.47
C GLN A 216 10.11 5.92 3.23
N VAL A 217 9.08 6.65 3.66
CA VAL A 217 7.67 6.30 3.48
C VAL A 217 6.94 7.50 2.92
N GLU A 218 6.24 7.29 1.81
CA GLU A 218 5.51 8.34 1.10
C GLU A 218 4.03 8.04 1.09
N VAL A 219 3.22 8.94 1.64
CA VAL A 219 1.76 8.80 1.63
C VAL A 219 1.22 9.29 0.29
N ARG A 220 0.57 8.40 -0.46
CA ARG A 220 -0.06 8.68 -1.75
C ARG A 220 -1.50 9.14 -1.60
N ALA A 221 -2.23 8.57 -0.63
CA ALA A 221 -3.58 8.98 -0.30
C ALA A 221 -3.95 8.55 1.13
N ARG A 222 -4.81 9.34 1.78
CA ARG A 222 -5.54 8.94 2.98
C ARG A 222 -7.00 9.35 2.83
N ARG A 223 -7.93 8.42 3.00
CA ARG A 223 -9.36 8.66 2.71
C ARG A 223 -10.28 7.82 3.58
N PRO A 224 -11.44 8.33 4.01
CA PRO A 224 -12.44 7.52 4.71
C PRO A 224 -12.78 6.24 3.94
N TYR A 225 -12.76 5.11 4.64
CA TYR A 225 -12.98 3.78 4.08
C TYR A 225 -14.25 3.13 4.64
N ARG A 226 -14.40 3.10 5.98
CA ARG A 226 -15.56 2.47 6.64
C ARG A 226 -15.79 3.06 8.03
N LEU A 227 -17.06 3.18 8.43
CA LEU A 227 -17.43 3.50 9.81
C LEU A 227 -17.85 2.22 10.53
N LEU A 228 -17.21 1.89 11.64
CA LEU A 228 -17.72 0.92 12.60
C LEU A 228 -18.54 1.71 13.63
N ASP A 229 -19.86 1.69 13.50
CA ASP A 229 -20.74 2.47 14.36
C ASP A 229 -20.93 1.84 15.75
N LYS A 230 -21.23 2.69 16.72
CA LYS A 230 -21.43 2.28 18.12
C LYS A 230 -22.56 1.28 18.35
N HIS A 231 -23.59 1.29 17.50
CA HIS A 231 -24.79 0.48 17.69
C HIS A 231 -24.57 -0.97 17.24
N ASN A 232 -23.92 -1.17 16.11
CA ASN A 232 -23.70 -2.49 15.52
C ASN A 232 -22.43 -3.18 16.04
N TYR A 233 -21.42 -2.41 16.47
CA TYR A 233 -20.11 -2.95 16.85
C TYR A 233 -19.81 -2.87 18.36
N GLN A 234 -20.81 -2.49 19.18
CA GLN A 234 -20.67 -2.41 20.65
C GLN A 234 -19.48 -1.52 21.06
N LEU A 235 -19.44 -0.31 20.50
CA LEU A 235 -18.40 0.69 20.77
C LEU A 235 -18.98 1.83 21.63
N ASP A 236 -18.14 2.48 22.43
CA ASP A 236 -18.55 3.67 23.20
C ASP A 236 -18.79 4.90 22.29
N ALA A 237 -18.09 4.95 21.16
CA ALA A 237 -18.22 5.96 20.11
C ALA A 237 -17.91 5.33 18.75
N ASP A 238 -18.37 5.95 17.67
CA ASP A 238 -18.08 5.46 16.33
C ASP A 238 -16.55 5.40 16.07
N LEU A 239 -16.13 4.46 15.25
CA LEU A 239 -14.74 4.26 14.86
C LEU A 239 -14.62 4.38 13.35
N LEU A 240 -14.00 5.47 12.87
CA LEU A 240 -13.70 5.64 11.46
C LEU A 240 -12.42 4.89 11.09
N LEU A 241 -12.54 4.02 10.09
CA LEU A 241 -11.45 3.44 9.34
C LEU A 241 -11.23 4.26 8.06
N GLU A 242 -9.97 4.42 7.70
CA GLU A 242 -9.52 5.13 6.50
C GLU A 242 -8.65 4.18 5.67
N SER A 243 -8.60 4.33 4.36
CA SER A 243 -7.59 3.68 3.52
C SER A 243 -6.34 4.55 3.49
N LEU A 244 -5.18 3.92 3.62
CA LEU A 244 -3.88 4.54 3.46
C LEU A 244 -3.16 3.91 2.27
N ASP A 245 -2.96 4.70 1.22
CA ASP A 245 -2.13 4.32 0.08
C ASP A 245 -0.73 4.90 0.32
N SER A 246 0.31 4.09 0.16
CA SER A 246 1.68 4.54 0.40
C SER A 246 2.74 3.74 -0.34
N VAL A 247 3.93 4.34 -0.43
CA VAL A 247 5.13 3.77 -1.03
C VAL A 247 6.26 3.82 -0.01
N SER A 248 6.78 2.66 0.36
CA SER A 248 7.88 2.53 1.34
C SER A 248 9.14 2.04 0.64
N PHE A 249 10.21 2.83 0.70
CA PHE A 249 11.45 2.57 -0.03
C PHE A 249 12.49 1.88 0.84
N LYS A 250 13.09 0.82 0.30
CA LYS A 250 14.23 0.11 0.89
C LYS A 250 15.50 0.94 0.69
N VAL A 251 15.61 1.99 1.48
CA VAL A 251 16.78 2.86 1.62
C VAL A 251 17.16 2.93 3.09
N ASP A 252 18.41 3.28 3.37
CA ASP A 252 18.91 3.35 4.75
C ASP A 252 18.08 4.33 5.58
N VAL A 253 17.79 3.95 6.82
CA VAL A 253 17.17 4.84 7.80
C VAL A 253 18.24 5.83 8.26
N PRO A 254 18.08 7.15 8.03
CA PRO A 254 19.04 8.14 8.51
C PRO A 254 19.18 8.13 10.04
N ASP A 255 20.32 8.62 10.56
CA ASP A 255 20.60 8.68 12.00
C ASP A 255 19.54 9.45 12.81
N ASP A 256 18.88 10.43 12.17
CA ASP A 256 17.80 11.23 12.75
C ASP A 256 16.39 10.69 12.45
N GLY A 257 16.29 9.43 12.02
CA GLY A 257 15.05 8.70 11.76
C GLY A 257 14.62 8.69 10.29
N ALA A 258 13.63 7.87 9.95
CA ALA A 258 13.12 7.73 8.58
C ALA A 258 12.46 9.03 8.05
N CYS A 259 12.50 9.21 6.74
CA CYS A 259 11.83 10.32 6.05
C CYS A 259 10.39 9.94 5.71
N ILE A 260 9.42 10.47 6.47
CA ILE A 260 7.99 10.26 6.22
C ILE A 260 7.42 11.47 5.49
N PHE A 261 6.84 11.27 4.30
CA PHE A 261 6.25 12.33 3.49
C PHE A 261 4.73 12.25 3.51
N THR A 262 4.11 13.17 4.24
CA THR A 262 2.64 13.31 4.28
C THR A 262 2.12 14.41 3.36
N GLY A 263 2.98 14.94 2.47
CA GLY A 263 2.67 16.04 1.56
C GLY A 263 2.80 17.43 2.18
N LYS A 264 3.53 17.56 3.29
CA LYS A 264 3.90 18.88 3.84
C LYS A 264 4.88 19.59 2.91
N THR A 265 4.79 20.92 2.92
CA THR A 265 5.72 21.78 2.22
C THR A 265 6.31 22.83 3.16
N ALA A 266 7.54 23.24 2.88
CA ALA A 266 8.19 24.38 3.51
C ALA A 266 8.27 25.52 2.49
N ILE A 267 7.82 26.72 2.88
CA ILE A 267 7.82 27.91 2.05
C ILE A 267 8.66 28.97 2.76
N TYR A 268 9.79 29.34 2.16
CA TYR A 268 10.65 30.38 2.72
C TYR A 268 10.03 31.78 2.51
N THR A 269 9.94 32.56 3.59
CA THR A 269 9.29 33.89 3.62
C THR A 269 10.27 35.03 3.93
N GLY A 270 11.59 34.76 3.98
CA GLY A 270 12.60 35.76 4.32
C GLY A 270 12.94 36.76 3.20
N SER A 271 13.92 37.63 3.46
CA SER A 271 14.33 38.72 2.54
C SER A 271 15.21 38.26 1.38
N GLU A 272 15.93 37.17 1.53
CA GLU A 272 16.82 36.63 0.49
C GLU A 272 16.04 35.85 -0.57
N GLU A 273 16.65 35.61 -1.73
CA GLU A 273 16.04 34.81 -2.81
C GLU A 273 16.03 33.31 -2.46
N LEU A 274 17.14 32.83 -1.90
CA LEU A 274 17.34 31.44 -1.51
C LEU A 274 17.68 31.38 -0.02
N PHE A 275 17.29 30.27 0.59
CA PHE A 275 17.70 29.87 1.92
C PHE A 275 18.27 28.46 1.85
N ASP A 276 19.46 28.25 2.41
CA ASP A 276 20.12 26.94 2.51
C ASP A 276 20.26 26.61 3.99
N ASP A 277 19.74 25.45 4.40
CA ASP A 277 19.81 25.00 5.80
C ASP A 277 21.13 24.29 6.15
N GLY A 278 22.01 24.09 5.16
CA GLY A 278 23.28 23.38 5.31
C GLY A 278 23.14 21.87 5.49
N ALA A 279 21.92 21.34 5.43
CA ALA A 279 21.59 19.92 5.53
C ALA A 279 21.03 19.36 4.20
N GLY A 280 21.28 20.07 3.10
CA GLY A 280 20.87 19.68 1.75
C GLY A 280 19.51 20.20 1.32
N HIS A 281 18.86 21.07 2.10
CA HIS A 281 17.58 21.67 1.74
C HIS A 281 17.79 23.13 1.30
N VAL A 282 17.44 23.43 0.05
CA VAL A 282 17.48 24.78 -0.49
C VAL A 282 16.06 25.25 -0.78
N LEU A 283 15.59 26.26 -0.05
CA LEU A 283 14.26 26.83 -0.19
C LEU A 283 14.30 28.11 -1.00
N GLN A 284 13.51 28.19 -2.06
CA GLN A 284 13.29 29.42 -2.80
C GLN A 284 12.17 30.25 -2.17
N ARG A 285 12.38 31.56 -2.07
CA ARG A 285 11.39 32.47 -1.47
C ARG A 285 10.04 32.39 -2.18
N GLY A 286 8.99 32.10 -1.42
CA GLY A 286 7.61 32.02 -1.91
C GLY A 286 7.27 30.77 -2.72
N VAL A 287 8.21 29.83 -2.90
CA VAL A 287 7.99 28.58 -3.62
C VAL A 287 7.88 27.43 -2.62
N PRO A 288 6.81 26.62 -2.66
CA PRO A 288 6.70 25.43 -1.82
C PRO A 288 7.71 24.35 -2.23
N ALA A 289 8.57 23.97 -1.29
CA ALA A 289 9.42 22.80 -1.40
C ALA A 289 8.81 21.64 -0.61
N ALA A 290 8.75 20.46 -1.20
CA ALA A 290 8.30 19.27 -0.48
C ALA A 290 9.33 18.88 0.59
N VAL A 291 8.85 18.56 1.78
CA VAL A 291 9.72 18.16 2.89
C VAL A 291 9.09 17.00 3.66
N CYS A 292 9.92 16.10 4.18
CA CYS A 292 9.46 15.07 5.09
C CYS A 292 9.06 15.68 6.45
N ASP A 293 8.25 14.96 7.22
CA ASP A 293 7.63 15.43 8.46
C ASP A 293 8.67 15.89 9.50
N LYS A 294 9.81 15.20 9.61
CA LYS A 294 10.91 15.60 10.52
C LYS A 294 11.60 16.89 10.06
N THR A 295 11.82 17.07 8.74
CA THR A 295 12.40 18.29 8.17
C THR A 295 11.45 19.46 8.35
N ALA A 296 10.15 19.25 8.11
CA ALA A 296 9.11 20.25 8.37
C ALA A 296 9.12 20.70 9.84
N GLY A 297 9.23 19.77 10.78
CA GLY A 297 9.34 20.06 12.22
C GLY A 297 10.61 20.85 12.56
N LYS A 298 11.77 20.48 12.01
CA LYS A 298 13.05 21.18 12.21
C LYS A 298 12.98 22.62 11.69
N LEU A 299 12.54 22.82 10.44
CA LEU A 299 12.46 24.14 9.83
C LEU A 299 11.45 25.05 10.55
N GLY A 300 10.27 24.51 10.89
CA GLY A 300 9.25 25.26 11.63
C GLY A 300 9.67 25.63 13.05
N GLY A 301 10.48 24.79 13.72
CA GLY A 301 11.01 25.06 15.06
C GLY A 301 12.19 26.03 15.07
N LEU A 302 13.11 25.92 14.10
CA LEU A 302 14.31 26.75 14.02
C LEU A 302 14.02 28.17 13.50
N MET A 303 13.00 28.34 12.64
CA MET A 303 12.73 29.59 11.94
C MET A 303 11.22 29.87 11.74
N PRO A 304 10.42 29.93 12.83
CA PRO A 304 8.98 30.08 12.72
C PRO A 304 8.55 31.36 11.98
N ASP A 305 9.37 32.43 12.03
CA ASP A 305 9.08 33.71 11.37
C ASP A 305 9.56 33.78 9.90
N ARG A 306 10.31 32.78 9.43
CA ARG A 306 10.95 32.79 8.09
C ARG A 306 10.59 31.59 7.22
N VAL A 307 9.95 30.57 7.78
CA VAL A 307 9.48 29.41 7.02
C VAL A 307 8.05 29.10 7.42
N LEU A 308 7.15 29.15 6.46
CA LEU A 308 5.80 28.65 6.62
C LEU A 308 5.78 27.16 6.31
N ILE A 309 5.25 26.36 7.24
CA ILE A 309 5.03 24.93 7.06
C ILE A 309 3.54 24.69 6.81
N THR A 310 3.20 24.00 5.72
CA THR A 310 1.82 23.61 5.46
C THR A 310 1.42 22.38 6.26
N ASP A 311 0.12 22.23 6.52
CA ASP A 311 -0.44 20.97 6.99
C ASP A 311 -0.23 19.84 5.96
N SER A 312 -0.38 18.60 6.43
CA SER A 312 -0.32 17.41 5.58
C SER A 312 -1.49 17.40 4.59
N THR A 313 -1.16 17.30 3.30
CA THR A 313 -2.16 17.07 2.24
C THR A 313 -2.56 15.60 2.13
N TRP A 314 -1.81 14.70 2.79
CA TRP A 314 -1.91 13.24 2.65
C TRP A 314 -1.73 12.76 1.21
N HIS A 315 -1.02 13.55 0.42
CA HIS A 315 -0.76 13.28 -0.98
C HIS A 315 0.61 13.82 -1.35
N TYR A 316 1.54 12.91 -1.56
CA TYR A 316 2.87 13.18 -2.08
C TYR A 316 3.09 12.27 -3.28
N ASN A 317 3.78 12.73 -4.34
CA ASN A 317 4.01 11.95 -5.58
C ASN A 317 5.50 11.84 -5.92
N GLY A 318 6.37 11.84 -4.92
CA GLY A 318 7.83 11.78 -5.09
C GLY A 318 8.48 13.16 -5.29
N GLY A 319 9.79 13.15 -5.56
CA GLY A 319 10.61 14.36 -5.76
C GLY A 319 11.73 14.57 -4.73
N GLY A 320 11.71 13.82 -3.62
CA GLY A 320 12.64 14.01 -2.50
C GLY A 320 12.35 15.28 -1.67
N CYS A 321 13.25 15.56 -0.72
CA CYS A 321 13.27 16.80 0.07
C CYS A 321 13.99 17.97 -0.64
N CYS A 322 14.20 17.90 -1.96
CA CYS A 322 15.13 18.75 -2.71
C CYS A 322 14.40 19.77 -3.58
#